data_AF-A0A820B734-F1
#
_entry.id   AF-A0A820B734-F1
#
_cell.length_a   1.000
_cell.length_b   1.000
_cell.length_c   1.000
_cell.angle_alpha   90.00
_cell.angle_beta   90.00
_cell.angle_gamma   90.00
#
_symmetry.space_group_name_H-M   'P 1'
#
loop_
_entity.id
_entity.type
_entity.pdbx_description
1 polymer ?
#
loop_
_entity_poly.entity_id
_entity_poly.type
_entity_poly.pdbx_seq_one_letter_code
_entity_poly.pdbx_strand_id
1 'polypeptide(L)'
;MLLFTSLIVLFGVVRTDEPLRPQYHLMPVKNWLNDPNGPVYFNGYYHMFFQYNPNAAVWGDMHWAHSYSKDMVHWIHLPIALAPDQPYDTNGIFTGSITIVDGIPIIIYTGITHDNQQVQCQAQPANISDPTLTTWIKSPLNPLITYPNGRDPSTAFQDNEKNYYLIYGYGTDELGGQAVLFISKDFSNWTYLHPIHSNRYDKFWECPDIFNITNRVVLKASLLGRDFWTIGDIDPNQLIFIPIDHDLGEFVQLIDHGKFYASKTFYDPMNDQQIIMGWTSEDDNLGPQRGWQGFHTLPRAIFLSEDGLELRSRPIEALRTLRDSQSHRHFNDIILPRELPFQLIPNVNGNQIEIEINWQFPMNQNLDFGLIVLSTPDGTQRTNVGITSRNNTTVMMNWDLPGWDYLSVPNISESSGCQLSCNRDNRCQAWTFVKDQQINKNCFLKSGVPFLISNLDCVSGVKQRENNEQIIWVYMNRTLSQKNPNAAHGPIHAPVWLEATSTNNQWFLQLDIFVDHSVIEIFEPQQGRFAITGRVYPEEDNANNLAVYVNNASSNNENIIVNTIDIWNLNTIWA
;
A
#
# COMPACT_ATOMS: atom_id res chain seq x y z
N MET A 1 -9.60 38.44 40.93
CA MET A 1 -9.23 38.72 39.53
C MET A 1 -8.16 37.71 39.15
N LEU A 2 -8.59 36.50 38.79
CA LEU A 2 -7.71 35.40 38.40
C LEU A 2 -7.60 35.44 36.87
N LEU A 3 -6.41 35.74 36.39
CA LEU A 3 -6.07 35.76 34.97
C LEU A 3 -6.15 34.34 34.43
N PHE A 4 -7.13 34.09 33.55
CA PHE A 4 -7.08 32.99 32.61
C PHE A 4 -5.95 33.29 31.62
N THR A 5 -4.82 32.61 31.74
CA THR A 5 -3.86 32.48 30.64
C THR A 5 -4.44 31.46 29.67
N SER A 6 -5.07 31.94 28.61
CA SER A 6 -5.38 31.12 27.44
C SER A 6 -4.07 30.57 26.88
N LEU A 7 -3.86 29.26 27.04
CA LEU A 7 -2.86 28.54 26.26
C LEU A 7 -3.36 28.57 24.81
N ILE A 8 -2.77 29.44 23.99
CA ILE A 8 -2.88 29.31 22.55
C ILE A 8 -2.12 28.03 22.20
N VAL A 9 -2.85 26.95 21.94
CA VAL A 9 -2.30 25.77 21.28
C VAL A 9 -1.91 26.25 19.88
N LEU A 10 -0.61 26.45 19.65
CA LEU A 10 -0.10 26.58 18.28
C LEU A 10 -0.33 25.22 17.62
N PHE A 11 -1.41 25.11 16.85
CA PHE A 11 -1.56 24.06 15.86
C PHE A 11 -0.32 24.15 14.96
N GLY A 12 0.47 23.07 14.91
CA GLY A 12 1.63 23.02 14.04
C GLY A 12 1.16 23.13 12.59
N VAL A 13 1.49 24.22 11.92
CA VAL A 13 1.16 24.39 10.50
C VAL A 13 2.17 23.59 9.68
N VAL A 14 1.65 22.72 8.82
CA VAL A 14 2.48 22.00 7.85
C VAL A 14 3.07 23.01 6.87
N ARG A 15 4.40 22.97 6.70
CA ARG A 15 5.08 23.85 5.76
C ARG A 15 4.76 23.46 4.31
N THR A 16 4.47 24.47 3.50
CA THR A 16 4.15 24.31 2.07
C THR A 16 5.32 24.71 1.16
N ASP A 17 6.46 25.10 1.73
CA ASP A 17 7.65 25.61 1.04
C ASP A 17 8.82 24.61 1.02
N GLU A 18 8.63 23.39 1.53
CA GLU A 18 9.63 22.33 1.51
C GLU A 18 9.53 21.46 0.23
N PRO A 19 10.54 21.44 -0.66
CA PRO A 19 10.41 20.88 -2.01
C PRO A 19 10.03 19.40 -2.10
N LEU A 20 10.37 18.60 -1.08
CA LEU A 20 10.10 17.16 -1.05
C LEU A 20 8.87 16.81 -0.22
N ARG A 21 8.22 17.78 0.39
CA ARG A 21 7.19 17.54 1.38
C ARG A 21 5.81 17.38 0.73
N PRO A 22 5.19 16.19 0.81
CA PRO A 22 3.85 15.98 0.28
C PRO A 22 2.85 16.99 0.86
N GLN A 23 1.93 17.47 0.02
CA GLN A 23 0.98 18.52 0.36
C GLN A 23 -0.46 18.03 0.37
N TYR A 24 -0.74 16.85 -0.17
CA TYR A 24 -2.06 16.23 -0.12
C TYR A 24 -2.05 14.77 0.38
N HIS A 25 -0.95 14.35 0.99
CA HIS A 25 -0.90 13.14 1.83
C HIS A 25 -0.85 13.50 3.32
N LEU A 26 -1.55 12.72 4.15
CA LEU A 26 -1.50 12.88 5.60
C LEU A 26 -0.09 12.53 6.10
N MET A 27 0.56 13.49 6.74
CA MET A 27 1.92 13.37 7.26
C MET A 27 2.07 14.17 8.55
N PRO A 28 3.10 13.94 9.38
CA PRO A 28 3.24 14.69 10.62
C PRO A 28 3.79 16.09 10.33
N VAL A 29 3.42 17.11 11.13
CA VAL A 29 3.99 18.47 11.02
C VAL A 29 5.53 18.44 10.97
N LYS A 30 6.14 17.61 11.81
CA LYS A 30 7.57 17.34 11.91
C LYS A 30 7.77 15.96 12.51
N ASN A 31 8.99 15.45 12.47
CA ASN A 31 9.42 14.18 13.07
C ASN A 31 8.89 12.93 12.34
N TRP A 32 8.91 11.80 13.03
CA TRP A 32 8.63 10.47 12.47
C TRP A 32 7.15 10.10 12.61
N LEU A 33 6.56 9.62 11.52
CA LEU A 33 5.26 8.94 11.47
C LEU A 33 5.42 7.55 10.85
N ASN A 34 4.74 6.56 11.42
CA ASN A 34 4.54 5.26 10.80
C ASN A 34 3.07 4.81 10.80
N ASP A 35 2.77 3.67 11.41
CA ASP A 35 1.54 2.92 11.24
C ASP A 35 0.28 3.80 11.42
N PRO A 36 -0.73 3.72 10.52
CA PRO A 36 -2.06 4.22 10.81
C PRO A 36 -2.66 3.44 11.98
N ASN A 37 -3.23 4.16 12.94
CA ASN A 37 -3.78 3.61 14.17
C ASN A 37 -5.24 4.01 14.32
N GLY A 38 -6.08 3.03 14.63
CA GLY A 38 -7.52 3.22 14.89
C GLY A 38 -8.26 4.20 13.98
N PRO A 39 -8.14 4.13 12.64
CA PRO A 39 -8.99 4.95 11.78
C PRO A 39 -10.47 4.63 12.07
N VAL A 40 -11.30 5.67 12.22
CA VAL A 40 -12.71 5.50 12.59
C VAL A 40 -13.55 6.69 12.17
N TYR A 41 -14.79 6.45 11.74
CA TYR A 41 -15.80 7.50 11.64
C TYR A 41 -16.64 7.54 12.91
N PHE A 42 -16.69 8.70 13.56
CA PHE A 42 -17.44 8.91 14.80
C PHE A 42 -18.09 10.30 14.83
N ASN A 43 -19.39 10.36 15.14
CA ASN A 43 -20.15 11.60 15.34
C ASN A 43 -19.94 12.70 14.28
N GLY A 44 -19.84 12.33 13.00
CA GLY A 44 -19.70 13.29 11.91
C GLY A 44 -18.26 13.56 11.45
N TYR A 45 -17.27 12.90 12.05
CA TYR A 45 -15.86 13.13 11.78
C TYR A 45 -15.12 11.81 11.54
N TYR A 46 -14.19 11.84 10.60
CA TYR A 46 -13.17 10.82 10.43
C TYR A 46 -12.00 11.15 11.35
N HIS A 47 -11.56 10.18 12.15
CA HIS A 47 -10.38 10.30 12.97
C HIS A 47 -9.30 9.36 12.44
N MET A 48 -8.07 9.84 12.40
CA MET A 48 -6.88 9.06 12.11
C MET A 48 -5.87 9.28 13.23
N PHE A 49 -5.45 8.20 13.86
CA PHE A 49 -4.31 8.21 14.76
C PHE A 49 -3.11 7.59 14.06
N PHE A 50 -1.91 7.81 14.58
CA PHE A 50 -0.71 7.20 14.04
C PHE A 50 0.42 7.15 15.05
N GLN A 51 1.28 6.14 14.88
CA GLN A 51 2.54 6.10 15.61
C GLN A 51 3.39 7.31 15.26
N TYR A 52 3.87 7.99 16.31
CA TYR A 52 4.56 9.27 16.20
C TYR A 52 5.69 9.38 17.20
N ASN A 53 6.85 9.89 16.75
CA ASN A 53 7.91 10.33 17.66
C ASN A 53 7.84 11.86 17.84
N PRO A 54 7.48 12.39 19.02
CA PRO A 54 7.41 13.83 19.26
C PRO A 54 8.78 14.53 19.32
N ASN A 55 9.86 13.77 19.43
CA ASN A 55 11.19 14.27 19.75
C ASN A 55 12.20 14.18 18.61
N ALA A 56 11.98 13.30 17.61
CA ALA A 56 12.92 13.15 16.50
C ALA A 56 12.30 12.56 15.23
N ALA A 57 12.88 12.88 14.08
CA ALA A 57 12.56 12.26 12.79
C ALA A 57 13.23 10.90 12.61
N VAL A 58 13.16 10.04 13.63
CA VAL A 58 13.59 8.63 13.61
C VAL A 58 12.63 7.80 14.48
N TRP A 59 12.58 6.49 14.27
CA TRP A 59 11.80 5.60 15.12
C TRP A 59 12.34 5.60 16.58
N GLY A 60 11.43 5.64 17.55
CA GLY A 60 11.70 5.67 18.99
C GLY A 60 10.74 6.58 19.76
N ASP A 61 10.52 6.33 21.05
CA ASP A 61 9.59 7.13 21.90
C ASP A 61 8.17 7.26 21.30
N MET A 62 7.56 6.12 20.97
CA MET A 62 6.30 6.06 20.23
C MET A 62 5.10 6.53 21.06
N HIS A 63 4.36 7.46 20.46
CA HIS A 63 3.09 8.01 20.90
C HIS A 63 2.01 7.76 19.83
N TRP A 64 0.74 7.99 20.16
CA TRP A 64 -0.32 8.15 19.16
C TRP A 64 -0.61 9.63 18.95
N ALA A 65 -0.16 10.17 17.83
CA ALA A 65 -0.64 11.47 17.35
C ALA A 65 -2.03 11.31 16.71
N HIS A 66 -2.73 12.44 16.53
CA HIS A 66 -4.13 12.46 16.15
C HIS A 66 -4.41 13.54 15.12
N SER A 67 -5.16 13.17 14.09
CA SER A 67 -5.78 14.10 13.15
C SER A 67 -7.25 13.75 12.97
N TYR A 68 -8.07 14.74 12.65
CA TYR A 68 -9.45 14.52 12.26
C TYR A 68 -9.80 15.27 10.98
N SER A 69 -10.84 14.80 10.30
CA SER A 69 -11.31 15.29 9.01
C SER A 69 -12.83 15.16 8.90
N LYS A 70 -13.45 15.96 8.03
CA LYS A 70 -14.86 15.81 7.64
C LYS A 70 -15.06 15.04 6.33
N ASP A 71 -14.00 14.88 5.55
CA ASP A 71 -14.06 14.37 4.18
C ASP A 71 -12.96 13.34 3.85
N MET A 72 -12.13 12.97 4.85
CA MET A 72 -10.91 12.15 4.72
C MET A 72 -9.80 12.78 3.87
N VAL A 73 -9.99 14.01 3.40
CA VAL A 73 -9.07 14.71 2.51
C VAL A 73 -8.37 15.82 3.27
N HIS A 74 -9.12 16.76 3.84
CA HIS A 74 -8.58 17.88 4.60
C HIS A 74 -8.46 17.50 6.07
N TRP A 75 -7.24 17.54 6.61
CA TRP A 75 -6.93 17.09 7.96
C TRP A 75 -6.50 18.25 8.85
N ILE A 76 -6.97 18.21 10.09
CA ILE A 76 -6.48 19.10 11.14
C ILE A 76 -5.77 18.26 12.17
N HIS A 77 -4.51 18.60 12.45
CA HIS A 77 -3.75 18.00 13.54
C HIS A 77 -4.32 18.40 14.89
N LEU A 78 -4.45 17.42 15.77
CA LEU A 78 -4.89 17.56 17.15
C LEU A 78 -3.72 17.25 18.10
N PRO A 79 -3.84 17.58 19.40
CA PRO A 79 -2.87 17.13 20.40
C PRO A 79 -2.66 15.62 20.37
N ILE A 80 -1.49 15.18 20.85
CA ILE A 80 -1.17 13.75 21.02
C ILE A 80 -2.25 13.10 21.89
N ALA A 81 -2.85 12.02 21.39
CA ALA A 81 -3.95 11.34 22.05
C ALA A 81 -3.48 10.38 23.14
N LEU A 82 -2.39 9.64 22.90
CA LEU A 82 -1.79 8.72 23.88
C LEU A 82 -0.27 8.91 23.95
N ALA A 83 0.26 8.99 25.17
CA ALA A 83 1.68 9.08 25.48
C ALA A 83 2.11 7.98 26.46
N PRO A 84 3.37 7.47 26.41
CA PRO A 84 3.93 6.62 27.45
C PRO A 84 3.87 7.31 28.82
N ASP A 85 3.03 6.80 29.72
CA ASP A 85 2.85 7.42 31.05
C ASP A 85 2.47 6.42 32.16
N GLN A 86 2.43 5.12 31.86
CA GLN A 86 2.15 4.04 32.80
C GLN A 86 3.20 2.93 32.73
N PRO A 87 3.34 2.09 33.79
CA PRO A 87 4.30 0.99 33.79
C PRO A 87 4.14 -0.03 32.65
N TYR A 88 2.92 -0.18 32.13
CA TYR A 88 2.59 -1.12 31.06
C TYR A 88 2.89 -0.58 29.65
N ASP A 89 3.22 0.71 29.51
CA ASP A 89 3.56 1.33 28.23
C ASP A 89 4.76 2.29 28.30
N THR A 90 5.56 2.19 29.35
CA THR A 90 6.67 3.10 29.64
C THR A 90 7.77 3.13 28.57
N ASN A 91 7.93 2.08 27.77
CA ASN A 91 8.91 2.01 26.69
C ASN A 91 8.32 2.36 25.31
N GLY A 92 7.01 2.62 25.23
CA GLY A 92 6.33 3.02 24.00
C GLY A 92 4.88 2.57 23.91
N ILE A 93 4.11 3.29 23.09
CA ILE A 93 2.75 2.95 22.70
C ILE A 93 2.77 2.58 21.22
N PHE A 94 2.55 1.29 20.94
CA PHE A 94 2.54 0.71 19.60
C PHE A 94 1.13 0.65 19.02
N THR A 95 1.01 0.05 17.83
CA THR A 95 -0.17 0.05 16.98
C THR A 95 -1.37 -0.62 17.64
N GLY A 96 -2.55 -0.24 17.16
CA GLY A 96 -3.83 -0.70 17.65
C GLY A 96 -4.98 -0.18 16.80
N SER A 97 -6.19 -0.48 17.24
CA SER A 97 -7.42 -0.16 16.51
C SER A 97 -8.51 0.37 17.44
N ILE A 98 -9.55 0.94 16.85
CA ILE A 98 -10.73 1.43 17.57
C ILE A 98 -11.93 0.56 17.24
N THR A 99 -12.68 0.17 18.26
CA THR A 99 -13.97 -0.51 18.13
C THR A 99 -15.06 0.36 18.75
N ILE A 100 -16.20 0.51 18.07
CA ILE A 100 -17.37 1.16 18.67
C ILE A 100 -18.12 0.14 19.53
N VAL A 101 -18.07 0.31 20.86
CA VAL A 101 -18.70 -0.56 21.86
C VAL A 101 -19.80 0.24 22.55
N ASP A 102 -21.06 -0.18 22.38
CA ASP A 102 -22.24 0.51 22.93
C ASP A 102 -22.27 2.02 22.67
N GLY A 103 -21.83 2.43 21.46
CA GLY A 103 -21.77 3.83 21.03
C GLY A 103 -20.54 4.60 21.51
N ILE A 104 -19.58 3.93 22.15
CA ILE A 104 -18.33 4.52 22.64
C ILE A 104 -17.17 4.02 21.77
N PRO A 105 -16.32 4.90 21.20
CA PRO A 105 -15.13 4.48 20.48
C PRO A 105 -14.05 4.08 21.49
N ILE A 106 -13.73 2.79 21.58
CA ILE A 106 -12.72 2.26 22.51
C ILE A 106 -11.46 1.90 21.72
N ILE A 107 -10.31 2.42 22.16
CA ILE A 107 -8.99 2.01 21.67
C ILE A 107 -8.55 0.74 22.40
N ILE A 108 -8.09 -0.24 21.63
CA ILE A 108 -7.18 -1.28 22.13
C ILE A 108 -5.84 -1.08 21.41
N TYR A 109 -4.75 -0.98 22.15
CA TYR A 109 -3.39 -0.73 21.64
C TYR A 109 -2.35 -1.62 22.31
N THR A 110 -1.19 -1.77 21.69
CA THR A 110 -0.05 -2.47 22.32
C THR A 110 0.80 -1.51 23.15
N GLY A 111 0.89 -1.73 24.45
CA GLY A 111 1.87 -1.07 25.33
C GLY A 111 3.17 -1.86 25.42
N ILE A 112 4.30 -1.15 25.51
CA ILE A 112 5.62 -1.75 25.77
C ILE A 112 6.04 -1.49 27.20
N THR A 113 6.10 -2.56 27.98
CA THR A 113 6.53 -2.52 29.39
C THR A 113 8.02 -2.22 29.52
N HIS A 114 8.48 -1.91 30.74
CA HIS A 114 9.90 -1.69 31.04
C HIS A 114 10.81 -2.87 30.68
N ASP A 115 10.29 -4.10 30.76
CA ASP A 115 10.94 -5.36 30.40
C ASP A 115 10.69 -5.79 28.94
N ASN A 116 10.23 -4.86 28.10
CA ASN A 116 9.97 -5.01 26.68
C ASN A 116 8.95 -6.13 26.35
N GLN A 117 7.97 -6.36 27.22
CA GLN A 117 6.80 -7.18 26.90
C GLN A 117 5.80 -6.34 26.11
N GLN A 118 5.18 -6.97 25.11
CA GLN A 118 4.08 -6.39 24.32
C GLN A 118 2.77 -6.84 24.96
N VAL A 119 2.04 -5.89 25.54
CA VAL A 119 0.79 -6.13 26.29
C VAL A 119 -0.33 -5.29 25.70
N GLN A 120 -1.57 -5.80 25.72
CA GLN A 120 -2.70 -5.07 25.13
C GLN A 120 -3.42 -4.24 26.19
N CYS A 121 -3.57 -2.95 25.90
CA CYS A 121 -4.11 -1.93 26.79
C CYS A 121 -5.32 -1.25 26.16
N GLN A 122 -6.23 -0.76 26.98
CA GLN A 122 -7.46 -0.10 26.58
C GLN A 122 -7.46 1.37 26.99
N ALA A 123 -8.02 2.22 26.13
CA ALA A 123 -8.35 3.61 26.44
C ALA A 123 -9.71 4.00 25.85
N GLN A 124 -10.40 4.94 26.51
CA GLN A 124 -11.68 5.49 26.05
C GLN A 124 -11.66 7.03 26.10
N PRO A 125 -12.49 7.74 25.32
CA PRO A 125 -12.56 9.19 25.37
C PRO A 125 -13.04 9.65 26.73
N ALA A 126 -12.47 10.75 27.25
CA ALA A 126 -12.97 11.41 28.44
C ALA A 126 -14.35 12.06 28.21
N ASN A 127 -14.65 12.44 26.97
CA ASN A 127 -15.91 13.07 26.59
C ASN A 127 -16.32 12.67 25.16
N ILE A 128 -17.31 11.79 25.02
CA ILE A 128 -17.82 11.34 23.71
C ILE A 128 -18.59 12.43 22.94
N SER A 129 -18.97 13.53 23.60
CA SER A 129 -19.61 14.67 22.95
C SER A 129 -18.61 15.68 22.38
N ASP A 130 -17.31 15.52 22.67
CA ASP A 130 -16.26 16.30 22.03
C ASP A 130 -16.02 15.75 20.61
N PRO A 131 -16.33 16.50 19.54
CA PRO A 131 -16.13 16.04 18.17
C PRO A 131 -14.66 15.81 17.82
N THR A 132 -13.73 16.34 18.62
CA THR A 132 -12.29 16.20 18.38
C THR A 132 -11.69 14.99 19.09
N LEU A 133 -12.38 14.39 20.08
CA LEU A 133 -11.88 13.25 20.86
C LEU A 133 -10.43 13.42 21.35
N THR A 134 -10.08 14.59 21.88
CA THR A 134 -8.68 14.94 22.15
C THR A 134 -8.12 14.36 23.44
N THR A 135 -8.98 13.96 24.38
CA THR A 135 -8.56 13.43 25.68
C THR A 135 -9.02 11.99 25.84
N TRP A 136 -8.08 11.09 26.13
CA TRP A 136 -8.31 9.67 26.33
C TRP A 136 -7.91 9.25 27.75
N ILE A 137 -8.71 8.39 28.37
CA ILE A 137 -8.50 7.83 29.70
C ILE A 137 -8.14 6.36 29.54
N LYS A 138 -6.93 5.99 29.97
CA LYS A 138 -6.49 4.59 30.00
C LYS A 138 -7.21 3.83 31.11
N SER A 139 -7.61 2.59 30.83
CA SER A 139 -8.30 1.75 31.82
C SER A 139 -7.40 1.47 33.03
N PRO A 140 -7.93 1.54 34.27
CA PRO A 140 -7.20 1.12 35.46
C PRO A 140 -6.95 -0.40 35.53
N LEU A 141 -7.59 -1.17 34.65
CA LEU A 141 -7.40 -2.62 34.53
C LEU A 141 -6.24 -2.99 33.59
N ASN A 142 -5.60 -2.01 32.95
CA ASN A 142 -4.51 -2.29 32.02
C ASN A 142 -3.28 -2.90 32.72
N PRO A 143 -2.55 -3.81 32.04
CA PRO A 143 -2.87 -4.36 30.72
C PRO A 143 -4.00 -5.42 30.78
N LEU A 144 -4.85 -5.45 29.75
CA LEU A 144 -5.97 -6.40 29.66
C LEU A 144 -5.52 -7.78 29.17
N ILE A 145 -4.49 -7.83 28.33
CA ILE A 145 -3.94 -9.07 27.77
C ILE A 145 -2.41 -9.03 27.87
N THR A 146 -1.83 -10.05 28.51
CA THR A 146 -0.37 -10.18 28.68
C THR A 146 0.21 -11.41 27.99
N TYR A 147 -0.62 -12.25 27.39
CA TYR A 147 -0.21 -13.47 26.70
C TYR A 147 -1.17 -13.82 25.55
N PRO A 148 -0.66 -14.25 24.38
CA PRO A 148 0.76 -14.31 23.99
C PRO A 148 1.44 -12.94 23.83
N ASN A 149 2.77 -12.90 23.89
CA ASN A 149 3.57 -11.68 23.71
C ASN A 149 3.59 -11.25 22.23
N GLY A 150 2.54 -10.58 21.79
CA GLY A 150 2.32 -10.11 20.42
C GLY A 150 1.77 -8.69 20.40
N ARG A 151 1.41 -8.19 19.21
CA ARG A 151 1.07 -6.77 19.03
C ARG A 151 0.06 -6.51 17.93
N ASP A 152 -0.37 -5.26 17.85
CA ASP A 152 -1.20 -4.68 16.79
C ASP A 152 -2.64 -5.23 16.79
N PRO A 153 -3.40 -5.04 17.89
CA PRO A 153 -4.80 -5.43 17.97
C PRO A 153 -5.63 -4.79 16.86
N SER A 154 -6.38 -5.63 16.16
CA SER A 154 -7.37 -5.28 15.12
C SER A 154 -8.60 -4.58 15.71
N THR A 155 -9.47 -4.08 14.83
CA THR A 155 -10.83 -3.73 15.22
C THR A 155 -11.55 -5.02 15.59
N ALA A 156 -12.19 -5.06 16.76
CA ALA A 156 -12.89 -6.25 17.20
C ALA A 156 -14.19 -6.44 16.41
N PHE A 157 -14.55 -7.70 16.17
CA PHE A 157 -15.82 -8.10 15.55
C PHE A 157 -16.72 -8.83 16.56
N GLN A 158 -18.00 -8.98 16.25
CA GLN A 158 -18.99 -9.53 17.17
C GLN A 158 -19.81 -10.64 16.52
N ASP A 159 -20.15 -11.69 17.28
CA ASP A 159 -21.12 -12.70 16.85
C ASP A 159 -22.57 -12.29 17.16
N ASN A 160 -23.51 -13.15 16.76
CA ASN A 160 -24.95 -12.97 17.01
C ASN A 160 -25.33 -13.05 18.51
N GLU A 161 -24.47 -13.61 19.36
CA GLU A 161 -24.66 -13.72 20.81
C GLU A 161 -24.04 -12.54 21.58
N LYS A 162 -23.50 -11.55 20.86
CA LYS A 162 -22.82 -10.38 21.39
C LYS A 162 -21.45 -10.65 22.03
N ASN A 163 -20.81 -11.77 21.75
CA ASN A 163 -19.42 -11.99 22.13
C ASN A 163 -18.50 -11.19 21.19
N TYR A 164 -17.55 -10.46 21.77
CA TYR A 164 -16.51 -9.74 21.04
C TYR A 164 -15.32 -10.65 20.76
N TYR A 165 -14.77 -10.53 19.57
CA TYR A 165 -13.58 -11.22 19.12
C TYR A 165 -12.52 -10.22 18.70
N LEU A 166 -11.29 -10.44 19.15
CA LEU A 166 -10.15 -9.59 18.85
C LEU A 166 -9.02 -10.46 18.32
N ILE A 167 -8.38 -10.01 17.24
CA ILE A 167 -7.13 -10.60 16.76
C ILE A 167 -5.96 -9.64 16.91
N TYR A 168 -4.76 -10.18 17.15
CA TYR A 168 -3.50 -9.45 17.05
C TYR A 168 -2.37 -10.35 16.55
N GLY A 169 -1.27 -9.75 16.14
CA GLY A 169 -0.13 -10.38 15.50
C GLY A 169 0.78 -11.13 16.49
N TYR A 170 1.16 -12.36 16.16
CA TYR A 170 2.08 -13.17 16.94
C TYR A 170 2.93 -14.08 16.04
N GLY A 171 3.85 -14.86 16.64
CA GLY A 171 4.70 -15.78 15.92
C GLY A 171 5.31 -16.86 16.81
N THR A 172 5.44 -18.09 16.28
CA THR A 172 6.14 -19.21 16.94
C THR A 172 6.95 -20.02 15.94
N ASP A 173 7.94 -20.78 16.43
CA ASP A 173 8.72 -21.69 15.57
C ASP A 173 7.87 -22.83 14.96
N GLU A 174 6.79 -23.22 15.63
CA GLU A 174 5.92 -24.33 15.19
C GLU A 174 4.92 -23.91 14.11
N LEU A 175 4.29 -22.74 14.23
CA LEU A 175 3.22 -22.34 13.31
C LEU A 175 3.63 -21.20 12.37
N GLY A 176 4.78 -20.55 12.61
CA GLY A 176 5.18 -19.33 11.92
C GLY A 176 4.42 -18.12 12.47
N GLY A 177 4.23 -17.12 11.62
CA GLY A 177 3.42 -15.93 11.91
C GLY A 177 1.93 -16.23 11.96
N GLN A 178 1.20 -15.49 12.81
CA GLN A 178 -0.16 -15.84 13.21
C GLN A 178 -0.97 -14.60 13.56
N ALA A 179 -2.28 -14.70 13.36
CA ALA A 179 -3.27 -13.87 14.03
C ALA A 179 -3.88 -14.67 15.19
N VAL A 180 -3.60 -14.27 16.43
CA VAL A 180 -4.14 -14.93 17.64
C VAL A 180 -5.51 -14.40 18.00
N LEU A 181 -6.46 -15.29 18.34
CA LEU A 181 -7.86 -14.96 18.62
C LEU A 181 -8.16 -14.92 20.11
N PHE A 182 -8.92 -13.90 20.50
CA PHE A 182 -9.44 -13.70 21.85
C PHE A 182 -10.94 -13.52 21.82
N ILE A 183 -11.61 -13.90 22.91
CA ILE A 183 -13.03 -13.66 23.12
C ILE A 183 -13.27 -12.86 24.41
N SER A 184 -14.25 -11.97 24.38
CA SER A 184 -14.74 -11.22 25.55
C SER A 184 -16.24 -11.01 25.49
N LYS A 185 -16.89 -10.92 26.65
CA LYS A 185 -18.33 -10.57 26.78
C LYS A 185 -18.57 -9.12 27.17
N ASP A 186 -17.55 -8.47 27.72
CA ASP A 186 -17.65 -7.14 28.34
C ASP A 186 -16.56 -6.17 27.83
N PHE A 187 -15.82 -6.58 26.80
CA PHE A 187 -14.71 -5.86 26.19
C PHE A 187 -13.52 -5.56 27.14
N SER A 188 -13.54 -6.11 28.36
CA SER A 188 -12.54 -5.85 29.40
C SER A 188 -11.81 -7.13 29.81
N ASN A 189 -12.55 -8.24 29.96
CA ASN A 189 -12.00 -9.55 30.28
C ASN A 189 -11.84 -10.36 29.00
N TRP A 190 -10.60 -10.59 28.58
CA TRP A 190 -10.27 -11.29 27.35
C TRP A 190 -9.69 -12.67 27.63
N THR A 191 -10.23 -13.68 26.95
CA THR A 191 -9.74 -15.07 27.03
C THR A 191 -9.08 -15.44 25.70
N TYR A 192 -7.81 -15.84 25.75
CA TYR A 192 -7.12 -16.41 24.59
C TYR A 192 -7.78 -17.74 24.20
N LEU A 193 -8.01 -17.93 22.90
CA LEU A 193 -8.53 -19.18 22.35
C LEU A 193 -7.40 -19.98 21.68
N HIS A 194 -7.05 -19.58 20.46
CA HIS A 194 -6.04 -20.17 19.59
C HIS A 194 -5.77 -19.18 18.44
N PRO A 195 -4.84 -19.44 17.51
CA PRO A 195 -4.77 -18.67 16.28
C PRO A 195 -6.06 -18.78 15.47
N ILE A 196 -6.62 -17.65 15.01
CA ILE A 196 -7.68 -17.70 13.97
C ILE A 196 -7.09 -18.20 12.66
N HIS A 197 -5.82 -17.85 12.40
CA HIS A 197 -5.08 -18.28 11.24
C HIS A 197 -3.57 -18.17 11.47
N SER A 198 -2.80 -19.01 10.78
CA SER A 198 -1.34 -19.01 10.86
C SER A 198 -0.72 -19.68 9.64
N ASN A 199 0.45 -19.22 9.23
CA ASN A 199 1.28 -19.96 8.28
C ASN A 199 2.78 -19.68 8.48
N ARG A 200 3.61 -20.44 7.77
CA ARG A 200 5.08 -20.39 7.87
C ARG A 200 5.73 -19.48 6.83
N TYR A 201 4.97 -18.61 6.16
CA TYR A 201 5.52 -17.70 5.16
C TYR A 201 6.42 -16.63 5.79
N ASP A 202 6.01 -16.12 6.95
CA ASP A 202 6.82 -15.25 7.82
C ASP A 202 6.89 -15.86 9.23
N LYS A 203 7.80 -15.36 10.06
CA LYS A 203 7.95 -15.77 11.46
C LYS A 203 7.03 -15.01 12.40
N PHE A 204 6.53 -13.83 12.00
CA PHE A 204 5.68 -12.97 12.80
C PHE A 204 4.76 -12.19 11.86
N TRP A 205 3.49 -12.01 12.23
CA TRP A 205 2.57 -11.14 11.50
C TRP A 205 2.41 -9.82 12.24
N GLU A 206 2.58 -8.70 11.55
CA GLU A 206 2.26 -7.38 12.09
C GLU A 206 0.90 -6.91 11.57
N CYS A 207 0.28 -5.99 12.30
CA CYS A 207 -0.92 -5.27 11.89
C CYS A 207 -1.98 -6.15 11.19
N PRO A 208 -2.40 -7.28 11.79
CA PRO A 208 -3.48 -8.06 11.20
C PRO A 208 -4.79 -7.26 11.22
N ASP A 209 -5.60 -7.51 10.21
CA ASP A 209 -6.93 -6.93 10.08
C ASP A 209 -7.88 -7.99 9.51
N ILE A 210 -9.12 -8.00 9.99
CA ILE A 210 -10.15 -8.93 9.53
C ILE A 210 -11.47 -8.20 9.41
N PHE A 211 -12.05 -8.22 8.21
CA PHE A 211 -13.25 -7.44 7.90
C PHE A 211 -14.05 -8.10 6.78
N ASN A 212 -15.32 -7.73 6.71
CA ASN A 212 -16.22 -8.21 5.67
C ASN A 212 -16.24 -7.24 4.50
N ILE A 213 -16.14 -7.76 3.27
CA ILE A 213 -16.53 -7.04 2.06
C ILE A 213 -17.58 -7.89 1.36
N THR A 214 -18.77 -7.34 1.18
CA THR A 214 -19.91 -8.05 0.58
C THR A 214 -20.22 -9.36 1.34
N ASN A 215 -20.01 -10.52 0.70
CA ASN A 215 -20.28 -11.86 1.25
C ASN A 215 -19.00 -12.66 1.57
N ARG A 216 -17.87 -11.97 1.77
CA ARG A 216 -16.57 -12.60 2.04
C ARG A 216 -15.90 -11.97 3.24
N VAL A 217 -15.10 -12.77 3.94
CA VAL A 217 -14.16 -12.31 4.96
C VAL A 217 -12.81 -12.10 4.30
N VAL A 218 -12.22 -10.93 4.51
CA VAL A 218 -10.85 -10.63 4.12
C VAL A 218 -9.98 -10.71 5.37
N LEU A 219 -8.91 -11.48 5.30
CA LEU A 219 -7.83 -11.46 6.28
C LEU A 219 -6.63 -10.76 5.65
N LYS A 220 -6.14 -9.71 6.31
CA LYS A 220 -4.96 -8.95 5.91
C LYS A 220 -3.91 -9.04 7.01
N ALA A 221 -2.64 -9.12 6.63
CA ALA A 221 -1.53 -8.99 7.57
C ALA A 221 -0.31 -8.35 6.90
N SER A 222 0.54 -7.75 7.71
CA SER A 222 1.83 -7.20 7.30
C SER A 222 2.93 -8.26 7.52
N LEU A 223 3.55 -8.71 6.43
CA LEU A 223 4.56 -9.77 6.39
C LEU A 223 5.76 -9.31 5.55
N LEU A 224 6.99 -9.58 6.01
CA LEU A 224 8.23 -9.32 5.27
C LEU A 224 8.33 -7.86 4.73
N GLY A 225 7.80 -6.88 5.46
CA GLY A 225 7.81 -5.47 5.05
C GLY A 225 6.79 -5.11 3.95
N ARG A 226 5.77 -5.95 3.72
CA ARG A 226 4.64 -5.68 2.80
C ARG A 226 3.31 -6.13 3.39
N ASP A 227 2.22 -5.62 2.82
CA ASP A 227 0.87 -5.99 3.25
C ASP A 227 0.23 -6.97 2.27
N PHE A 228 -0.09 -8.16 2.77
CA PHE A 228 -0.75 -9.22 2.03
C PHE A 228 -2.20 -9.36 2.48
N TRP A 229 -3.04 -9.87 1.58
CA TRP A 229 -4.42 -10.20 1.85
C TRP A 229 -4.78 -11.59 1.33
N THR A 230 -5.80 -12.19 1.91
CA THR A 230 -6.46 -13.41 1.44
C THR A 230 -7.97 -13.30 1.70
N ILE A 231 -8.76 -14.02 0.90
CA ILE A 231 -10.22 -14.08 1.00
C ILE A 231 -10.62 -15.49 1.47
N GLY A 232 -11.57 -15.53 2.38
CA GLY A 232 -12.04 -16.77 2.98
C GLY A 232 -13.36 -16.62 3.73
N ASP A 233 -13.63 -17.63 4.54
CA ASP A 233 -14.74 -17.68 5.48
C ASP A 233 -14.20 -18.04 6.88
N ILE A 234 -14.97 -17.71 7.92
CA ILE A 234 -14.68 -18.17 9.29
C ILE A 234 -15.56 -19.38 9.57
N ASP A 235 -14.96 -20.53 9.93
CA ASP A 235 -15.71 -21.67 10.45
C ASP A 235 -16.35 -21.27 11.79
N PRO A 236 -17.69 -21.23 11.90
CA PRO A 236 -18.37 -20.74 13.11
C PRO A 236 -18.22 -21.68 14.32
N ASN A 237 -17.86 -22.94 14.11
CA ASN A 237 -17.68 -23.91 15.21
C ASN A 237 -16.24 -23.90 15.73
N GLN A 238 -15.28 -23.78 14.81
CA GLN A 238 -13.86 -23.82 15.13
C GLN A 238 -13.25 -22.44 15.35
N LEU A 239 -13.93 -21.37 14.91
CA LEU A 239 -13.44 -19.99 14.93
C LEU A 239 -12.06 -19.84 14.26
N ILE A 240 -11.90 -20.53 13.13
CA ILE A 240 -10.70 -20.45 12.27
C ILE A 240 -11.07 -19.85 10.92
N PHE A 241 -10.17 -19.07 10.35
CA PHE A 241 -10.28 -18.57 8.99
C PHE A 241 -9.82 -19.65 8.01
N ILE A 242 -10.60 -19.85 6.94
CA ILE A 242 -10.32 -20.83 5.90
C ILE A 242 -10.20 -20.06 4.57
N PRO A 243 -8.99 -19.93 4.01
CA PRO A 243 -8.80 -19.35 2.67
C PRO A 243 -9.60 -20.15 1.62
N ILE A 244 -10.27 -19.46 0.70
CA ILE A 244 -11.04 -20.10 -0.39
C ILE A 244 -10.16 -20.38 -1.63
N ASP A 245 -9.14 -19.54 -1.85
CA ASP A 245 -8.29 -19.62 -3.03
C ASP A 245 -6.81 -19.82 -2.66
N HIS A 246 -6.18 -18.79 -2.12
CA HIS A 246 -4.75 -18.76 -1.79
C HIS A 246 -4.53 -18.20 -0.40
N ASP A 247 -3.58 -18.75 0.34
CA ASP A 247 -3.24 -18.23 1.66
C ASP A 247 -2.24 -17.05 1.59
N LEU A 248 -2.16 -16.27 2.67
CA LEU A 248 -1.24 -15.15 2.85
C LEU A 248 0.20 -15.57 2.53
N GLY A 249 0.79 -14.97 1.50
CA GLY A 249 2.15 -15.23 1.06
C GLY A 249 2.34 -16.50 0.25
N GLU A 250 1.32 -17.36 0.10
CA GLU A 250 1.39 -18.44 -0.90
C GLU A 250 1.44 -17.89 -2.32
N PHE A 251 0.74 -16.77 -2.54
CA PHE A 251 0.72 -15.95 -3.75
C PHE A 251 1.09 -14.51 -3.42
N VAL A 252 1.54 -13.76 -4.43
CA VAL A 252 1.81 -12.33 -4.29
C VAL A 252 0.51 -11.53 -4.42
N GLN A 253 -0.33 -11.63 -3.39
CA GLN A 253 -1.58 -10.89 -3.22
C GLN A 253 -1.33 -9.68 -2.33
N LEU A 254 -0.80 -8.61 -2.92
CA LEU A 254 -0.43 -7.38 -2.21
C LEU A 254 -1.58 -6.38 -2.24
N ILE A 255 -1.69 -5.54 -1.19
CA ILE A 255 -2.56 -4.35 -1.23
C ILE A 255 -1.99 -3.30 -2.20
N ASP A 256 -0.67 -3.19 -2.25
CA ASP A 256 0.07 -2.26 -3.09
C ASP A 256 1.41 -2.89 -3.45
N HIS A 257 1.81 -2.77 -4.72
CA HIS A 257 3.02 -3.41 -5.22
C HIS A 257 4.31 -2.62 -4.92
N GLY A 258 4.17 -1.40 -4.39
CA GLY A 258 5.25 -0.51 -4.00
C GLY A 258 5.54 -0.50 -2.50
N LYS A 259 5.74 0.69 -1.97
CA LYS A 259 6.09 0.95 -0.57
C LYS A 259 4.82 1.25 0.22
N PHE A 260 4.31 0.23 0.89
CA PHE A 260 3.05 0.28 1.62
C PHE A 260 3.08 -0.77 2.71
N TYR A 261 2.89 -0.35 3.96
CA TYR A 261 3.02 -1.21 5.12
C TYR A 261 2.05 -0.82 6.24
N ALA A 262 1.83 -1.75 7.18
CA ALA A 262 1.07 -1.53 8.41
C ALA A 262 -0.34 -0.95 8.17
N SER A 263 -0.94 -1.22 7.00
CA SER A 263 -2.23 -0.65 6.65
C SER A 263 -3.33 -1.13 7.57
N LYS A 264 -4.33 -0.27 7.73
CA LYS A 264 -5.47 -0.52 8.58
C LYS A 264 -6.73 -0.06 7.88
N THR A 265 -7.78 -0.85 8.02
CA THR A 265 -9.06 -0.55 7.43
C THR A 265 -10.04 0.00 8.45
N PHE A 266 -11.06 0.70 7.96
CA PHE A 266 -12.25 1.01 8.72
C PHE A 266 -13.47 1.12 7.79
N TYR A 267 -14.66 0.94 8.35
CA TYR A 267 -15.90 1.12 7.62
C TYR A 267 -16.28 2.60 7.60
N ASP A 268 -16.50 3.15 6.41
CA ASP A 268 -17.03 4.48 6.17
C ASP A 268 -18.56 4.41 5.97
N PRO A 269 -19.36 4.73 7.00
CA PRO A 269 -20.81 4.64 6.91
C PRO A 269 -21.45 5.73 6.05
N MET A 270 -20.71 6.79 5.68
CA MET A 270 -21.26 7.88 4.87
C MET A 270 -21.37 7.50 3.40
N ASN A 271 -20.50 6.61 2.93
CA ASN A 271 -20.44 6.16 1.55
C ASN A 271 -20.61 4.64 1.40
N ASP A 272 -20.89 3.94 2.50
CA ASP A 272 -21.09 2.49 2.56
C ASP A 272 -19.93 1.70 1.92
N GLN A 273 -18.71 1.97 2.39
CA GLN A 273 -17.50 1.41 1.82
C GLN A 273 -16.47 1.09 2.91
N GLN A 274 -15.62 0.11 2.64
CA GLN A 274 -14.44 -0.15 3.46
C GLN A 274 -13.28 0.70 2.92
N ILE A 275 -12.61 1.42 3.80
CA ILE A 275 -11.47 2.28 3.47
C ILE A 275 -10.19 1.65 3.99
N ILE A 276 -9.11 1.74 3.23
CA ILE A 276 -7.75 1.37 3.65
C ILE A 276 -6.79 2.54 3.43
N MET A 277 -5.87 2.72 4.40
CA MET A 277 -4.70 3.59 4.30
C MET A 277 -3.49 2.81 4.82
N GLY A 278 -2.32 3.05 4.25
CA GLY A 278 -1.07 2.40 4.64
C GLY A 278 0.02 3.42 4.94
N TRP A 279 1.00 3.02 5.75
CA TRP A 279 2.21 3.78 5.96
C TRP A 279 3.19 3.54 4.83
N THR A 280 3.79 4.64 4.36
CA THR A 280 4.92 4.60 3.43
C THR A 280 6.15 5.23 4.08
N SER A 281 7.20 4.42 4.26
CA SER A 281 8.48 4.89 4.79
C SER A 281 9.23 5.78 3.80
N GLU A 282 10.27 6.47 4.28
CA GLU A 282 11.29 7.02 3.39
C GLU A 282 12.09 5.89 2.73
N ASP A 283 12.60 6.18 1.53
CA ASP A 283 13.54 5.34 0.79
C ASP A 283 14.94 5.96 0.74
N ASP A 284 15.15 7.11 1.41
CA ASP A 284 16.45 7.76 1.61
C ASP A 284 16.91 7.68 3.07
N ASN A 285 18.06 8.27 3.37
CA ASN A 285 18.61 8.39 4.72
C ASN A 285 18.71 9.85 5.20
N LEU A 286 17.92 10.76 4.61
CA LEU A 286 17.98 12.20 4.85
C LEU A 286 16.83 12.73 5.71
N GLY A 287 15.93 11.86 6.15
CA GLY A 287 14.82 12.20 7.03
C GLY A 287 15.20 12.99 8.30
N PRO A 288 16.27 12.61 9.05
CA PRO A 288 16.69 13.38 10.23
C PRO A 288 17.11 14.82 9.91
N GLN A 289 17.73 15.03 8.75
CA GLN A 289 18.17 16.35 8.26
C GLN A 289 16.99 17.17 7.75
N ARG A 290 16.02 16.53 7.09
CA ARG A 290 14.75 17.16 6.66
C ARG A 290 13.84 17.47 7.85
N GLY A 291 14.01 16.78 8.97
CA GLY A 291 13.25 17.00 10.19
C GLY A 291 11.87 16.33 10.19
N TRP A 292 11.58 15.45 9.22
CA TRP A 292 10.37 14.63 9.16
C TRP A 292 10.61 13.33 8.38
N GLN A 293 9.80 12.30 8.66
CA GLN A 293 9.79 11.02 7.96
C GLN A 293 8.41 10.37 7.96
N GLY A 294 8.05 9.77 6.82
CA GLY A 294 6.86 8.95 6.69
C GLY A 294 5.58 9.76 6.43
N PHE A 295 4.64 9.12 5.73
CA PHE A 295 3.29 9.61 5.48
C PHE A 295 2.33 8.42 5.35
N HIS A 296 1.04 8.71 5.35
CA HIS A 296 0.00 7.76 4.96
C HIS A 296 -0.41 7.97 3.53
N THR A 297 -0.58 6.86 2.81
CA THR A 297 -1.08 6.87 1.44
C THR A 297 -2.47 7.49 1.31
N LEU A 298 -2.84 7.84 0.08
CA LEU A 298 -4.19 8.31 -0.20
C LEU A 298 -5.24 7.31 0.30
N PRO A 299 -6.36 7.78 0.90
CA PRO A 299 -7.44 6.90 1.31
C PRO A 299 -8.05 6.18 0.11
N ARG A 300 -8.16 4.86 0.20
CA ARG A 300 -8.65 4.01 -0.88
C ARG A 300 -9.90 3.26 -0.45
N ALA A 301 -10.91 3.25 -1.29
CA ALA A 301 -12.01 2.31 -1.17
C ALA A 301 -11.52 0.92 -1.61
N ILE A 302 -11.79 -0.10 -0.80
CA ILE A 302 -11.52 -1.50 -1.15
C ILE A 302 -12.81 -2.26 -1.42
N PHE A 303 -12.78 -3.12 -2.42
CA PHE A 303 -13.91 -3.88 -2.92
C PHE A 303 -13.42 -5.19 -3.56
N LEU A 304 -14.32 -6.08 -3.92
CA LEU A 304 -13.97 -7.33 -4.60
C LEU A 304 -14.16 -7.25 -6.11
N SER A 305 -13.39 -8.04 -6.85
CA SER A 305 -13.68 -8.39 -8.24
C SER A 305 -15.07 -8.98 -8.40
N GLU A 306 -15.58 -9.01 -9.64
CA GLU A 306 -16.93 -9.54 -9.94
C GLU A 306 -17.11 -11.01 -9.53
N ASP A 307 -16.06 -11.83 -9.58
CA ASP A 307 -16.06 -13.22 -9.13
C ASP A 307 -15.89 -13.39 -7.59
N GLY A 308 -15.56 -12.30 -6.88
CA GLY A 308 -15.35 -12.29 -5.44
C GLY A 308 -14.04 -12.93 -4.98
N LEU A 309 -13.04 -13.08 -5.86
CA LEU A 309 -11.76 -13.76 -5.57
C LEU A 309 -10.54 -12.83 -5.51
N GLU A 310 -10.66 -11.58 -5.96
CA GLU A 310 -9.58 -10.59 -5.90
C GLU A 310 -9.99 -9.35 -5.11
N LEU A 311 -9.16 -8.95 -4.14
CA LEU A 311 -9.28 -7.65 -3.49
C LEU A 311 -8.78 -6.55 -4.43
N ARG A 312 -9.59 -5.53 -4.62
CA ARG A 312 -9.35 -4.40 -5.49
C ARG A 312 -9.41 -3.10 -4.72
N SER A 313 -8.73 -2.07 -5.22
CA SER A 313 -8.72 -0.76 -4.56
C SER A 313 -8.72 0.39 -5.56
N ARG A 314 -9.30 1.52 -5.16
CA ARG A 314 -9.23 2.78 -5.90
C ARG A 314 -9.23 3.98 -4.93
N PRO A 315 -8.63 5.12 -5.30
CA PRO A 315 -8.73 6.34 -4.51
C PRO A 315 -10.19 6.73 -4.27
N ILE A 316 -10.49 7.32 -3.11
CA ILE A 316 -11.86 7.81 -2.84
C ILE A 316 -12.21 9.01 -3.73
N GLU A 317 -13.48 9.10 -4.12
CA GLU A 317 -14.00 10.18 -4.96
C GLU A 317 -13.78 11.58 -4.34
N ALA A 318 -13.76 11.67 -3.00
CA ALA A 318 -13.57 12.94 -2.29
C ALA A 318 -12.24 13.64 -2.64
N LEU A 319 -11.21 12.91 -3.08
CA LEU A 319 -9.92 13.50 -3.49
C LEU A 319 -10.06 14.46 -4.66
N ARG A 320 -11.10 14.31 -5.50
CA ARG A 320 -11.37 15.24 -6.61
C ARG A 320 -11.67 16.66 -6.15
N THR A 321 -12.04 16.86 -4.87
CA THR A 321 -12.21 18.20 -4.28
C THR A 321 -10.91 19.00 -4.26
N LEU A 322 -9.75 18.34 -4.36
CA LEU A 322 -8.45 18.99 -4.44
C LEU A 322 -8.17 19.58 -5.82
N ARG A 323 -8.83 19.10 -6.90
CA ARG A 323 -8.55 19.55 -8.27
C ARG A 323 -8.82 21.05 -8.41
N ASP A 324 -7.79 21.80 -8.79
CA ASP A 324 -7.97 23.18 -9.25
C ASP A 324 -8.55 23.15 -10.67
N SER A 325 -9.85 23.44 -10.78
CA SER A 325 -10.56 23.52 -12.06
C SER A 325 -9.90 24.47 -13.09
N GLN A 326 -9.19 25.53 -12.67
CA GLN A 326 -8.53 26.46 -13.59
C GLN A 326 -7.21 25.93 -14.14
N SER A 327 -6.61 24.97 -13.44
CA SER A 327 -5.37 24.30 -13.86
C SER A 327 -5.60 23.18 -14.88
N HIS A 328 -6.85 22.74 -15.09
CA HIS A 328 -7.16 21.59 -15.94
C HIS A 328 -6.56 21.74 -17.34
N ARG A 329 -5.86 20.69 -17.77
CA ARG A 329 -5.38 20.53 -19.15
C ARG A 329 -5.88 19.22 -19.70
N HIS A 330 -6.42 19.27 -20.91
CA HIS A 330 -6.91 18.11 -21.63
C HIS A 330 -6.17 18.00 -22.97
N PHE A 331 -5.68 16.80 -23.27
CA PHE A 331 -5.12 16.46 -24.57
C PHE A 331 -5.68 15.11 -25.02
N ASN A 332 -5.76 14.90 -26.32
CA ASN A 332 -6.25 13.67 -26.91
C ASN A 332 -5.42 13.28 -28.14
N ASP A 333 -5.54 12.01 -28.52
CA ASP A 333 -4.94 11.42 -29.72
C ASP A 333 -3.44 11.70 -29.87
N ILE A 334 -2.68 11.73 -28.76
CA ILE A 334 -1.23 11.92 -28.80
C ILE A 334 -0.61 10.60 -29.26
N ILE A 335 -0.05 10.61 -30.46
CA ILE A 335 0.76 9.52 -30.98
C ILE A 335 2.16 9.64 -30.39
N LEU A 336 2.62 8.58 -29.72
CA LEU A 336 3.92 8.60 -29.06
C LEU A 336 5.08 8.69 -30.06
N PRO A 337 6.13 9.47 -29.75
CA PRO A 337 7.25 9.68 -30.66
C PRO A 337 8.10 8.40 -30.76
N ARG A 338 8.38 7.95 -31.99
CA ARG A 338 9.30 6.81 -32.24
C ARG A 338 10.74 7.22 -32.52
N GLU A 339 10.96 8.48 -32.91
CA GLU A 339 12.26 8.99 -33.33
C GLU A 339 12.97 9.81 -32.25
N LEU A 340 12.24 10.19 -31.20
CA LEU A 340 12.77 10.94 -30.07
C LEU A 340 12.80 10.05 -28.83
N PRO A 341 13.79 10.22 -27.93
CA PRO A 341 13.82 9.50 -26.67
C PRO A 341 12.60 9.83 -25.80
N PHE A 342 12.05 11.04 -25.91
CA PHE A 342 10.80 11.48 -25.30
C PHE A 342 10.34 12.80 -25.95
N GLN A 343 9.09 13.20 -25.68
CA GLN A 343 8.50 14.47 -26.10
C GLN A 343 7.78 15.12 -24.92
N LEU A 344 8.14 16.37 -24.59
CA LEU A 344 7.47 17.14 -23.55
C LEU A 344 6.01 17.42 -23.93
N ILE A 345 5.11 17.33 -22.95
CA ILE A 345 3.73 17.79 -23.08
C ILE A 345 3.73 19.30 -22.77
N PRO A 346 3.44 20.16 -23.76
CA PRO A 346 3.58 21.61 -23.57
C PRO A 346 2.56 22.15 -22.56
N ASN A 347 2.96 23.20 -21.84
CA ASN A 347 2.11 23.92 -20.88
C ASN A 347 1.58 23.05 -19.71
N VAL A 348 2.28 21.96 -19.40
CA VAL A 348 2.06 21.14 -18.21
C VAL A 348 3.35 21.10 -17.42
N ASN A 349 3.37 21.80 -16.29
CA ASN A 349 4.43 21.70 -15.29
C ASN A 349 3.80 21.61 -13.91
N GLY A 350 4.38 20.80 -13.03
CA GLY A 350 3.91 20.65 -11.66
C GLY A 350 4.53 19.44 -10.98
N ASN A 351 4.66 19.55 -9.66
CA ASN A 351 5.03 18.46 -8.77
C ASN A 351 3.92 18.15 -7.76
N GLN A 352 2.75 18.76 -7.91
CA GLN A 352 1.55 18.56 -7.07
C GLN A 352 0.32 18.44 -7.97
N ILE A 353 0.20 17.29 -8.64
CA ILE A 353 -0.73 17.08 -9.75
C ILE A 353 -1.38 15.70 -9.72
N GLU A 354 -2.55 15.62 -10.32
CA GLU A 354 -3.23 14.37 -10.68
C GLU A 354 -3.26 14.25 -12.20
N ILE A 355 -3.02 13.05 -12.72
CA ILE A 355 -3.00 12.73 -14.14
C ILE A 355 -3.90 11.51 -14.38
N GLU A 356 -5.03 11.72 -15.03
CA GLU A 356 -5.85 10.63 -15.58
C GLU A 356 -5.44 10.42 -17.05
N ILE A 357 -4.95 9.22 -17.39
CA ILE A 357 -4.45 8.91 -18.74
C ILE A 357 -5.05 7.62 -19.29
N ASN A 358 -5.53 7.67 -20.53
CA ASN A 358 -6.10 6.54 -21.25
C ASN A 358 -5.16 6.11 -22.38
N TRP A 359 -4.57 4.92 -22.24
CA TRP A 359 -3.68 4.33 -23.24
C TRP A 359 -4.45 3.46 -24.22
N GLN A 360 -4.04 3.51 -25.48
CA GLN A 360 -4.38 2.54 -26.52
C GLN A 360 -3.08 2.04 -27.17
N PHE A 361 -2.89 0.73 -27.22
CA PHE A 361 -1.64 0.14 -27.71
C PHE A 361 -1.83 -1.27 -28.26
N PRO A 362 -0.97 -1.72 -29.18
CA PRO A 362 -1.17 -2.99 -29.85
C PRO A 362 -0.86 -4.20 -28.96
N MET A 363 -1.68 -5.24 -29.11
CA MET A 363 -1.48 -6.53 -28.45
C MET A 363 -0.31 -7.30 -29.05
N ASN A 364 0.23 -8.29 -28.32
CA ASN A 364 1.24 -9.23 -28.81
C ASN A 364 2.51 -8.54 -29.38
N GLN A 365 2.89 -7.39 -28.83
CA GLN A 365 4.11 -6.69 -29.20
C GLN A 365 5.04 -6.52 -27.99
N ASN A 366 6.34 -6.43 -28.26
CA ASN A 366 7.31 -6.00 -27.26
C ASN A 366 7.28 -4.48 -27.20
N LEU A 367 6.71 -3.94 -26.13
CA LEU A 367 6.56 -2.50 -25.93
C LEU A 367 7.17 -2.07 -24.60
N ASP A 368 7.72 -0.85 -24.58
CA ASP A 368 8.13 -0.10 -23.39
C ASP A 368 7.88 1.39 -23.69
N PHE A 369 6.88 1.94 -23.03
CA PHE A 369 6.39 3.30 -23.24
C PHE A 369 5.73 3.85 -21.98
N GLY A 370 5.51 5.16 -21.91
CA GLY A 370 4.80 5.76 -20.78
C GLY A 370 4.91 7.26 -20.69
N LEU A 371 4.65 7.75 -19.47
CA LEU A 371 4.86 9.12 -19.04
C LEU A 371 6.21 9.28 -18.33
N ILE A 372 6.78 10.46 -18.45
CA ILE A 372 7.88 10.94 -17.63
C ILE A 372 7.33 12.07 -16.76
N VAL A 373 7.36 11.90 -15.43
CA VAL A 373 6.96 12.91 -14.44
C VAL A 373 8.18 13.39 -13.66
N LEU A 374 8.05 14.56 -13.02
CA LEU A 374 9.12 15.19 -12.24
C LEU A 374 10.43 15.24 -13.04
N SER A 375 10.32 15.64 -14.33
CA SER A 375 11.43 15.62 -15.27
C SER A 375 12.07 17.00 -15.39
N THR A 376 13.40 17.05 -15.43
CA THR A 376 14.11 18.19 -16.00
C THR A 376 13.82 18.26 -17.51
N PRO A 377 13.91 19.44 -18.15
CA PRO A 377 13.64 19.57 -19.59
C PRO A 377 14.56 18.71 -20.47
N ASP A 378 15.78 18.43 -20.01
CA ASP A 378 16.75 17.57 -20.70
C ASP A 378 16.61 16.08 -20.34
N GLY A 379 15.74 15.74 -19.38
CA GLY A 379 15.48 14.38 -18.93
C GLY A 379 16.62 13.72 -18.15
N THR A 380 17.60 14.50 -17.67
CA THR A 380 18.72 13.99 -16.87
C THR A 380 18.29 13.56 -15.46
N GLN A 381 17.29 14.23 -14.90
CA GLN A 381 16.55 13.79 -13.72
C GLN A 381 15.09 13.62 -14.08
N ARG A 382 14.54 12.44 -13.78
CA ARG A 382 13.16 12.07 -14.16
C ARG A 382 12.67 10.80 -13.49
N THR A 383 11.36 10.66 -13.39
CA THR A 383 10.70 9.39 -13.04
C THR A 383 9.85 8.92 -14.21
N ASN A 384 10.06 7.68 -14.66
CA ASN A 384 9.24 7.10 -15.72
C ASN A 384 8.10 6.28 -15.11
N VAL A 385 6.86 6.59 -15.48
CA VAL A 385 5.66 5.80 -15.18
C VAL A 385 5.20 5.17 -16.49
N GLY A 386 5.36 3.86 -16.63
CA GLY A 386 5.25 3.20 -17.92
C GLY A 386 4.57 1.85 -17.90
N ILE A 387 4.38 1.35 -19.11
CA ILE A 387 3.81 0.04 -19.41
C ILE A 387 4.84 -0.71 -20.25
N THR A 388 5.12 -1.95 -19.86
CA THR A 388 5.86 -2.88 -20.72
C THR A 388 5.03 -4.12 -21.02
N SER A 389 5.07 -4.56 -22.27
CA SER A 389 4.40 -5.77 -22.76
C SER A 389 5.38 -6.63 -23.55
N ARG A 390 5.05 -7.92 -23.68
CA ARG A 390 5.83 -8.88 -24.48
C ARG A 390 4.92 -9.61 -25.45
N ASN A 391 5.45 -9.95 -26.62
CA ASN A 391 4.71 -10.68 -27.65
C ASN A 391 4.42 -12.15 -27.30
N ASN A 392 5.27 -12.76 -26.46
CA ASN A 392 5.10 -14.10 -25.92
C ASN A 392 5.66 -14.13 -24.51
N THR A 393 4.78 -14.21 -23.52
CA THR A 393 5.13 -14.27 -22.09
C THR A 393 5.29 -15.70 -21.59
N THR A 394 4.82 -16.68 -22.34
CA THR A 394 4.91 -18.11 -21.99
C THR A 394 6.35 -18.61 -22.03
N VAL A 395 7.16 -18.11 -22.96
CA VAL A 395 8.60 -18.37 -23.04
C VAL A 395 9.34 -17.11 -23.50
N MET A 396 10.15 -16.55 -22.62
CA MET A 396 10.93 -15.32 -22.81
C MET A 396 12.43 -15.64 -22.78
N MET A 397 13.02 -15.73 -23.97
CA MET A 397 14.47 -15.98 -24.12
C MET A 397 15.28 -14.76 -23.70
N ASN A 398 16.33 -14.98 -22.90
CA ASN A 398 17.27 -13.96 -22.42
C ASN A 398 16.65 -12.96 -21.42
N TRP A 399 15.68 -13.44 -20.65
CA TRP A 399 15.01 -12.66 -19.59
C TRP A 399 14.99 -13.47 -18.30
N ASP A 400 15.18 -12.74 -17.21
CA ASP A 400 14.96 -13.21 -15.84
C ASP A 400 13.72 -12.51 -15.25
N LEU A 401 13.02 -13.24 -14.39
CA LEU A 401 11.95 -12.76 -13.52
C LEU A 401 12.44 -12.94 -12.06
N PRO A 402 13.32 -12.07 -11.55
CA PRO A 402 13.99 -12.30 -10.27
C PRO A 402 13.04 -12.19 -9.07
N GLY A 403 13.25 -13.06 -8.08
CA GLY A 403 12.50 -13.06 -6.83
C GLY A 403 11.20 -13.87 -6.90
N TRP A 404 10.50 -13.89 -5.75
CA TRP A 404 9.28 -14.66 -5.50
C TRP A 404 9.41 -16.18 -5.75
N ASP A 405 10.64 -16.70 -5.69
CA ASP A 405 10.92 -18.12 -5.79
C ASP A 405 10.44 -18.85 -4.53
N TYR A 406 9.55 -19.83 -4.69
CA TYR A 406 9.11 -20.69 -3.59
C TYR A 406 9.60 -22.13 -3.73
N LEU A 407 9.99 -22.55 -4.94
CA LEU A 407 10.50 -23.88 -5.21
C LEU A 407 11.62 -23.85 -6.25
N SER A 408 12.73 -24.53 -5.97
CA SER A 408 13.79 -24.78 -6.95
C SER A 408 13.74 -26.23 -7.41
N VAL A 409 13.63 -26.46 -8.72
CA VAL A 409 13.64 -27.80 -9.32
C VAL A 409 15.06 -28.08 -9.86
N PRO A 410 15.76 -29.09 -9.32
CA PRO A 410 17.12 -29.41 -9.74
C PRO A 410 17.14 -30.18 -11.07
N ASN A 411 18.31 -30.19 -11.74
CA ASN A 411 18.63 -31.07 -12.88
C ASN A 411 17.69 -30.96 -14.10
N ILE A 412 17.10 -29.80 -14.35
CA ILE A 412 16.32 -29.56 -15.56
C ILE A 412 17.28 -29.36 -16.75
N SER A 413 17.18 -30.16 -17.81
CA SER A 413 18.12 -30.04 -18.95
C SER A 413 17.80 -28.87 -19.88
N GLU A 414 16.51 -28.52 -20.00
CA GLU A 414 16.02 -27.48 -20.92
C GLU A 414 14.89 -26.68 -20.27
N SER A 415 14.73 -25.42 -20.67
CA SER A 415 13.67 -24.51 -20.16
C SER A 415 12.25 -25.08 -20.25
N SER A 416 11.96 -25.94 -21.24
CA SER A 416 10.69 -26.65 -21.39
C SER A 416 10.34 -27.52 -20.18
N GLY A 417 11.34 -28.11 -19.51
CA GLY A 417 11.14 -28.87 -18.27
C GLY A 417 10.75 -27.98 -17.09
N CYS A 418 11.24 -26.74 -17.06
CA CYS A 418 10.86 -25.76 -16.04
C CYS A 418 9.42 -25.28 -16.26
N GLN A 419 9.05 -25.00 -17.51
CA GLN A 419 7.68 -24.69 -17.90
C GLN A 419 6.69 -25.80 -17.51
N LEU A 420 7.02 -27.06 -17.82
CA LEU A 420 6.18 -28.21 -17.45
C LEU A 420 6.02 -28.36 -15.94
N SER A 421 7.09 -28.08 -15.18
CA SER A 421 7.05 -28.10 -13.72
C SER A 421 6.10 -27.02 -13.18
N CYS A 422 6.19 -25.80 -13.70
CA CYS A 422 5.28 -24.70 -13.36
C CYS A 422 3.82 -25.02 -13.72
N ASN A 423 3.57 -25.57 -14.91
CA ASN A 423 2.22 -25.88 -15.36
C ASN A 423 1.52 -26.93 -14.49
N ARG A 424 2.28 -27.86 -13.89
CA ARG A 424 1.77 -28.92 -13.01
C ARG A 424 1.58 -28.49 -11.56
N ASP A 425 2.19 -27.38 -11.16
CA ASP A 425 2.08 -26.85 -9.81
C ASP A 425 1.01 -25.75 -9.76
N ASN A 426 0.01 -25.92 -8.90
CA ASN A 426 -1.10 -24.98 -8.77
C ASN A 426 -0.65 -23.60 -8.24
N ARG A 427 0.45 -23.57 -7.46
CA ARG A 427 1.00 -22.34 -6.87
C ARG A 427 1.84 -21.52 -7.84
N CYS A 428 2.30 -22.13 -8.94
CA CYS A 428 3.21 -21.47 -9.86
C CYS A 428 2.47 -20.44 -10.71
N GLN A 429 2.97 -19.22 -10.73
CA GLN A 429 2.53 -18.12 -11.60
C GLN A 429 3.57 -17.77 -12.68
N ALA A 430 4.85 -17.96 -12.37
CA ALA A 430 5.95 -17.75 -13.31
C ALA A 430 7.15 -18.65 -12.98
N TRP A 431 8.11 -18.72 -13.89
CA TRP A 431 9.31 -19.52 -13.74
C TRP A 431 10.53 -18.88 -14.41
N THR A 432 11.72 -19.14 -13.86
CA THR A 432 13.01 -18.83 -14.50
C THR A 432 13.83 -20.12 -14.62
N PHE A 433 14.38 -20.37 -15.80
CA PHE A 433 15.41 -21.36 -16.07
C PHE A 433 16.76 -20.68 -16.30
N VAL A 434 17.79 -21.08 -15.56
CA VAL A 434 19.16 -20.58 -15.68
C VAL A 434 19.99 -21.59 -16.46
N LYS A 435 20.62 -21.15 -17.56
CA LYS A 435 21.35 -22.02 -18.50
C LYS A 435 22.70 -22.51 -17.96
N ASP A 436 23.30 -21.79 -17.02
CA ASP A 436 24.61 -22.15 -16.48
C ASP A 436 24.53 -23.41 -15.58
N GLN A 437 25.22 -24.46 -16.01
CA GLN A 437 25.20 -25.80 -15.41
C GLN A 437 26.02 -25.92 -14.11
N GLN A 438 26.63 -24.84 -13.62
CA GLN A 438 27.40 -24.89 -12.37
C GLN A 438 26.54 -25.02 -11.10
N ILE A 439 25.21 -24.94 -11.21
CA ILE A 439 24.30 -24.97 -10.05
C ILE A 439 23.35 -26.16 -10.16
N ASN A 440 23.31 -26.99 -9.10
CA ASN A 440 22.34 -28.09 -8.94
C ASN A 440 20.87 -27.64 -8.86
N LYS A 441 20.58 -26.34 -9.00
CA LYS A 441 19.27 -25.69 -8.99
C LYS A 441 19.24 -24.71 -10.15
N ASN A 442 18.54 -25.06 -11.22
CA ASN A 442 18.54 -24.28 -12.45
C ASN A 442 17.14 -23.97 -12.97
N CYS A 443 16.09 -24.40 -12.27
CA CYS A 443 14.71 -24.00 -12.50
C CYS A 443 14.11 -23.46 -11.20
N PHE A 444 13.47 -22.31 -11.26
CA PHE A 444 12.89 -21.61 -10.12
C PHE A 444 11.43 -21.31 -10.42
N LEU A 445 10.51 -21.86 -9.62
CA LEU A 445 9.07 -21.62 -9.70
C LEU A 445 8.67 -20.50 -8.75
N LYS A 446 7.75 -19.64 -9.19
CA LYS A 446 7.44 -18.36 -8.55
C LYS A 446 5.96 -18.24 -8.22
N SER A 447 5.66 -17.66 -7.06
CA SER A 447 4.29 -17.46 -6.55
C SER A 447 3.62 -16.18 -7.07
N GLY A 448 4.35 -15.38 -7.84
CA GLY A 448 3.84 -14.21 -8.54
C GLY A 448 4.60 -13.99 -9.84
N VAL A 449 4.37 -12.85 -10.50
CA VAL A 449 5.04 -12.48 -11.75
C VAL A 449 5.91 -11.22 -11.56
N PRO A 450 7.22 -11.37 -11.23
CA PRO A 450 8.12 -10.24 -11.03
C PRO A 450 8.31 -9.37 -12.27
N PHE A 451 9.02 -8.24 -12.13
CA PHE A 451 9.43 -7.42 -13.26
C PHE A 451 10.49 -8.14 -14.09
N LEU A 452 10.42 -7.97 -15.40
CA LEU A 452 11.38 -8.55 -16.33
C LEU A 452 12.73 -7.79 -16.30
N ILE A 453 13.83 -8.54 -16.18
CA ILE A 453 15.20 -8.04 -16.31
C ILE A 453 15.91 -8.80 -17.44
N SER A 454 16.59 -8.07 -18.34
CA SER A 454 17.35 -8.71 -19.42
C SER A 454 18.54 -9.50 -18.85
N ASN A 455 18.64 -10.78 -19.19
CA ASN A 455 19.73 -11.64 -18.77
C ASN A 455 19.95 -12.78 -19.79
N LEU A 456 21.10 -12.77 -20.48
CA LEU A 456 21.42 -13.72 -21.55
C LEU A 456 21.45 -15.19 -21.11
N ASP A 457 21.70 -15.43 -19.82
CA ASP A 457 21.80 -16.77 -19.25
C ASP A 457 20.46 -17.32 -18.74
N CYS A 458 19.38 -16.55 -18.87
CA CYS A 458 18.06 -16.94 -18.39
C CYS A 458 17.05 -17.17 -19.54
N VAL A 459 16.12 -18.08 -19.30
CA VAL A 459 14.87 -18.22 -20.04
C VAL A 459 13.75 -18.24 -19.01
N SER A 460 12.79 -17.34 -19.12
CA SER A 460 11.69 -17.26 -18.17
C SER A 460 10.34 -17.50 -18.85
N GLY A 461 9.30 -17.68 -18.06
CA GLY A 461 7.94 -17.75 -18.59
C GLY A 461 6.90 -17.49 -17.52
N VAL A 462 5.72 -17.08 -17.97
CA VAL A 462 4.54 -16.85 -17.14
C VAL A 462 3.54 -17.96 -17.43
N LYS A 463 2.93 -18.52 -16.38
CA LYS A 463 1.88 -19.53 -16.51
C LYS A 463 0.64 -18.84 -17.09
N GLN A 464 0.08 -19.39 -18.16
CA GLN A 464 -1.10 -18.82 -18.79
C GLN A 464 -2.31 -18.94 -17.86
N ARG A 465 -3.10 -17.85 -17.78
CA ARG A 465 -4.43 -17.85 -17.14
C ARG A 465 -5.49 -18.32 -18.13
N GLU A 466 -6.68 -18.60 -17.61
CA GLU A 466 -7.86 -18.90 -18.42
C GLU A 466 -8.26 -17.68 -19.28
N ASN A 467 -9.23 -17.84 -20.20
CA ASN A 467 -9.80 -16.75 -21.01
C ASN A 467 -8.83 -15.99 -21.96
N ASN A 468 -7.65 -16.56 -22.26
CA ASN A 468 -6.62 -15.94 -23.11
C ASN A 468 -6.15 -14.56 -22.60
N GLU A 469 -6.17 -14.34 -21.29
CA GLU A 469 -5.55 -13.16 -20.70
C GLU A 469 -4.03 -13.14 -20.96
N GLN A 470 -3.50 -11.94 -21.19
CA GLN A 470 -2.07 -11.70 -21.31
C GLN A 470 -1.62 -10.68 -20.29
N ILE A 471 -0.41 -10.90 -19.79
CA ILE A 471 0.19 -10.04 -18.78
C ILE A 471 0.96 -8.88 -19.42
N ILE A 472 0.79 -7.71 -18.83
CA ILE A 472 1.66 -6.55 -18.98
C ILE A 472 2.21 -6.16 -17.60
N TRP A 473 3.18 -5.25 -17.57
CA TRP A 473 3.68 -4.67 -16.33
C TRP A 473 3.52 -3.16 -16.37
N VAL A 474 2.76 -2.63 -15.42
CA VAL A 474 2.77 -1.20 -15.11
C VAL A 474 3.91 -0.96 -14.13
N TYR A 475 4.71 0.08 -14.33
CA TYR A 475 5.87 0.32 -13.49
C TYR A 475 6.15 1.80 -13.25
N MET A 476 6.89 2.05 -12.17
CA MET A 476 7.52 3.32 -11.83
C MET A 476 9.03 3.10 -11.74
N ASN A 477 9.79 3.64 -12.69
CA ASN A 477 11.24 3.55 -12.73
C ASN A 477 11.87 4.83 -12.16
N ARG A 478 12.61 4.62 -11.06
CA ARG A 478 13.21 5.67 -10.24
C ARG A 478 14.72 5.76 -10.37
N THR A 479 15.31 5.06 -11.34
CA THR A 479 16.78 5.06 -11.53
C THR A 479 17.35 6.45 -11.80
N LEU A 480 16.56 7.36 -12.37
CA LEU A 480 16.97 8.74 -12.66
C LEU A 480 16.21 9.77 -11.82
N SER A 481 15.38 9.35 -10.86
CA SER A 481 14.53 10.29 -10.11
C SER A 481 15.29 11.07 -9.05
N GLN A 482 16.47 10.58 -8.64
CA GLN A 482 17.30 11.17 -7.61
C GLN A 482 18.79 10.86 -7.82
N LYS A 483 19.66 11.69 -7.26
CA LYS A 483 21.12 11.54 -7.28
C LYS A 483 21.67 10.89 -6.02
N ASN A 484 20.94 10.92 -4.90
CA ASN A 484 21.36 10.31 -3.65
C ASN A 484 21.63 8.79 -3.81
N PRO A 485 22.86 8.30 -3.62
CA PRO A 485 23.18 6.87 -3.78
C PRO A 485 22.58 5.98 -2.69
N ASN A 486 22.18 6.55 -1.56
CA ASN A 486 21.53 5.81 -0.47
C ASN A 486 20.01 5.74 -0.63
N ALA A 487 19.45 6.45 -1.61
CA ALA A 487 18.05 6.32 -1.94
C ALA A 487 17.79 5.00 -2.68
N ALA A 488 16.61 4.41 -2.54
CA ALA A 488 16.24 3.24 -3.33
C ALA A 488 16.10 3.61 -4.82
N HIS A 489 16.88 2.96 -5.67
CA HIS A 489 16.83 3.12 -7.14
C HIS A 489 16.12 1.93 -7.80
N GLY A 490 15.73 2.10 -9.06
CA GLY A 490 15.15 1.03 -9.87
C GLY A 490 13.62 0.99 -9.91
N PRO A 491 13.07 0.03 -10.67
CA PRO A 491 11.64 -0.05 -10.92
C PRO A 491 10.88 -0.70 -9.77
N ILE A 492 9.72 -0.12 -9.46
CA ILE A 492 8.61 -0.77 -8.77
C ILE A 492 7.56 -1.09 -9.83
N HIS A 493 6.83 -2.20 -9.71
CA HIS A 493 5.93 -2.66 -10.76
C HIS A 493 4.72 -3.40 -10.21
N ALA A 494 3.64 -3.43 -10.99
CA ALA A 494 2.50 -4.31 -10.81
C ALA A 494 2.28 -5.12 -12.10
N PRO A 495 2.14 -6.46 -12.02
CA PRO A 495 1.64 -7.25 -13.12
C PRO A 495 0.14 -6.99 -13.32
N VAL A 496 -0.29 -6.78 -14.56
CA VAL A 496 -1.71 -6.56 -14.90
C VAL A 496 -2.11 -7.53 -16.00
N TRP A 497 -3.18 -8.28 -15.75
CA TRP A 497 -3.76 -9.22 -16.70
C TRP A 497 -4.82 -8.51 -17.54
N LEU A 498 -4.63 -8.48 -18.86
CA LEU A 498 -5.55 -7.88 -19.82
C LEU A 498 -6.14 -8.97 -20.70
N GLU A 499 -7.46 -8.95 -20.87
CA GLU A 499 -8.15 -9.84 -21.80
C GLU A 499 -7.77 -9.55 -23.26
N ALA A 500 -7.74 -10.60 -24.08
CA ALA A 500 -7.65 -10.45 -25.52
C ALA A 500 -9.00 -9.98 -26.08
N THR A 501 -9.07 -8.76 -26.62
CA THR A 501 -10.30 -8.25 -27.23
C THR A 501 -10.46 -8.79 -28.65
N SER A 502 -11.65 -9.31 -28.99
CA SER A 502 -11.96 -9.80 -30.35
C SER A 502 -12.00 -8.69 -31.41
N THR A 503 -12.07 -7.42 -30.99
CA THR A 503 -12.11 -6.24 -31.86
C THR A 503 -10.78 -5.51 -31.85
N ASN A 504 -10.14 -5.39 -33.01
CA ASN A 504 -9.02 -4.49 -33.34
C ASN A 504 -7.60 -4.83 -32.82
N ASN A 505 -7.36 -5.92 -32.08
CA ASN A 505 -6.02 -6.27 -31.56
C ASN A 505 -5.33 -5.11 -30.78
N GLN A 506 -6.12 -4.29 -30.06
CA GLN A 506 -5.62 -3.17 -29.26
C GLN A 506 -6.05 -3.33 -27.80
N TRP A 507 -5.14 -3.11 -26.87
CA TRP A 507 -5.47 -2.96 -25.46
C TRP A 507 -5.78 -1.51 -25.11
N PHE A 508 -6.62 -1.36 -24.10
CA PHE A 508 -6.91 -0.09 -23.45
C PHE A 508 -6.60 -0.22 -21.97
N LEU A 509 -5.91 0.78 -21.42
CA LEU A 509 -5.64 0.85 -19.98
C LEU A 509 -5.75 2.29 -19.52
N GLN A 510 -6.62 2.52 -18.54
CA GLN A 510 -6.69 3.79 -17.84
C GLN A 510 -5.78 3.73 -16.61
N LEU A 511 -4.96 4.77 -16.43
CA LEU A 511 -4.20 4.99 -15.21
C LEU A 511 -4.64 6.30 -14.57
N ASP A 512 -4.65 6.32 -13.25
CA ASP A 512 -4.79 7.52 -12.44
C ASP A 512 -3.52 7.67 -11.60
N ILE A 513 -2.79 8.78 -11.80
CA ILE A 513 -1.44 8.99 -11.29
C ILE A 513 -1.40 10.27 -10.46
N PHE A 514 -1.14 10.11 -9.17
CA PHE A 514 -0.99 11.21 -8.22
C PHE A 514 0.50 11.49 -8.02
N VAL A 515 0.93 12.73 -8.21
CA VAL A 515 2.31 13.19 -7.99
C VAL A 515 2.31 14.28 -6.92
N ASP A 516 2.84 13.98 -5.74
CA ASP A 516 2.88 14.87 -4.57
C ASP A 516 4.30 15.07 -4.04
N HIS A 517 5.06 15.91 -4.75
CA HIS A 517 6.45 16.25 -4.50
C HIS A 517 7.36 15.02 -4.53
N SER A 518 7.51 14.32 -3.39
CA SER A 518 8.35 13.13 -3.24
C SER A 518 7.58 11.81 -3.28
N VAL A 519 6.30 11.84 -3.65
CA VAL A 519 5.41 10.68 -3.66
C VAL A 519 4.76 10.55 -5.03
N ILE A 520 4.69 9.33 -5.54
CA ILE A 520 3.85 8.99 -6.68
C ILE A 520 2.99 7.78 -6.31
N GLU A 521 1.69 7.88 -6.51
CA GLU A 521 0.74 6.76 -6.40
C GLU A 521 0.07 6.52 -7.76
N ILE A 522 0.04 5.27 -8.21
CA ILE A 522 -0.52 4.86 -9.52
C ILE A 522 -1.63 3.85 -9.29
N PHE A 523 -2.78 4.08 -9.91
CA PHE A 523 -3.96 3.24 -9.82
C PHE A 523 -4.54 2.92 -11.19
N GLU A 524 -5.33 1.86 -11.23
CA GLU A 524 -6.34 1.70 -12.27
C GLU A 524 -7.73 2.08 -11.71
N PRO A 525 -8.29 3.24 -12.09
CA PRO A 525 -9.43 3.81 -11.36
C PRO A 525 -10.74 3.02 -11.54
N GLN A 526 -10.94 2.38 -12.68
CA GLN A 526 -12.18 1.66 -12.99
C GLN A 526 -12.19 0.25 -12.41
N GLN A 527 -11.18 -0.55 -12.78
CA GLN A 527 -11.13 -1.95 -12.38
C GLN A 527 -10.51 -2.13 -10.99
N GLY A 528 -9.62 -1.24 -10.54
CA GLY A 528 -8.98 -1.31 -9.22
C GLY A 528 -8.01 -2.49 -9.04
N ARG A 529 -7.48 -3.05 -10.14
CA ARG A 529 -6.68 -4.30 -10.12
C ARG A 529 -5.34 -4.17 -9.40
N PHE A 530 -4.78 -2.96 -9.31
CA PHE A 530 -3.50 -2.75 -8.67
C PHE A 530 -3.38 -1.32 -8.12
N ALA A 531 -2.41 -1.17 -7.22
CA ALA A 531 -1.87 0.11 -6.81
C ALA A 531 -0.33 0.03 -6.75
N ILE A 532 0.36 1.13 -7.04
CA ILE A 532 1.81 1.28 -6.87
C ILE A 532 2.09 2.59 -6.14
N THR A 533 2.65 2.50 -4.94
CA THR A 533 3.15 3.65 -4.18
C THR A 533 4.67 3.71 -4.22
N GLY A 534 5.25 4.85 -4.60
CA GLY A 534 6.68 5.03 -4.68
C GLY A 534 7.17 6.35 -4.12
N ARG A 535 8.42 6.35 -3.64
CA ARG A 535 9.14 7.54 -3.21
C ARG A 535 10.13 7.98 -4.25
N VAL A 536 10.16 9.27 -4.52
CA VAL A 536 11.09 9.90 -5.46
C VAL A 536 11.65 11.16 -4.83
N TYR A 537 12.90 11.48 -5.12
CA TYR A 537 13.58 12.61 -4.47
C TYR A 537 14.21 13.53 -5.52
N PRO A 538 13.41 14.21 -6.36
CA PRO A 538 13.94 15.18 -7.31
C PRO A 538 14.70 16.28 -6.56
N GLU A 539 15.88 16.62 -7.04
CA GLU A 539 16.78 17.60 -6.41
C GLU A 539 16.95 18.87 -7.26
N GLU A 540 16.51 18.87 -8.53
CA GLU A 540 16.56 20.03 -9.41
C GLU A 540 15.23 20.80 -9.40
N ASP A 541 15.29 22.12 -9.19
CA ASP A 541 14.09 22.98 -9.09
C ASP A 541 13.22 22.97 -10.37
N ASN A 542 13.81 22.65 -11.52
CA ASN A 542 13.12 22.53 -12.80
C ASN A 542 12.71 21.08 -13.14
N ALA A 543 12.82 20.14 -12.20
CA ALA A 543 12.36 18.76 -12.34
C ALA A 543 10.83 18.65 -12.13
N ASN A 544 10.07 19.40 -12.93
CA ASN A 544 8.62 19.52 -12.80
C ASN A 544 7.89 19.43 -14.15
N ASN A 545 8.55 18.93 -15.20
CA ASN A 545 7.95 18.78 -16.52
C ASN A 545 7.30 17.40 -16.70
N LEU A 546 6.34 17.33 -17.62
CA LEU A 546 5.69 16.10 -18.08
C LEU A 546 6.10 15.77 -19.51
N ALA A 547 6.38 14.50 -19.80
CA ALA A 547 6.70 14.03 -21.15
C ALA A 547 6.05 12.67 -21.44
N VAL A 548 6.00 12.30 -22.72
CA VAL A 548 5.71 10.93 -23.19
C VAL A 548 6.97 10.31 -23.80
N TYR A 549 7.14 8.99 -23.71
CA TYR A 549 8.29 8.31 -24.29
C TYR A 549 7.97 6.91 -24.82
N VAL A 550 8.83 6.43 -25.73
CA VAL A 550 8.89 5.05 -26.20
C VAL A 550 10.35 4.61 -26.20
N ASN A 551 10.70 3.64 -25.35
CA ASN A 551 12.04 3.04 -25.35
C ASN A 551 12.14 1.89 -26.34
N ASN A 552 11.06 1.14 -26.52
CA ASN A 552 11.00 0.01 -27.42
C ASN A 552 9.60 -0.10 -28.02
N ALA A 553 9.49 -0.02 -29.33
CA ALA A 553 8.29 -0.38 -30.07
C ALA A 553 8.72 -1.26 -31.23
N SER A 554 8.02 -2.39 -31.41
CA SER A 554 8.31 -3.29 -32.53
C SER A 554 8.15 -2.54 -33.86
N SER A 555 8.85 -3.01 -34.91
CA SER A 555 8.86 -2.39 -36.25
C SER A 555 7.52 -2.44 -36.98
N ASN A 556 6.49 -3.03 -36.39
CA ASN A 556 5.13 -2.98 -36.94
C ASN A 556 4.58 -1.55 -36.74
N ASN A 557 4.08 -0.95 -37.82
CA ASN A 557 3.62 0.45 -37.92
C ASN A 557 2.39 0.81 -37.05
N GLU A 558 2.05 0.04 -36.02
CA GLU A 558 0.89 0.31 -35.15
C GLU A 558 1.25 1.31 -34.06
N ASN A 559 0.47 2.39 -33.95
CA ASN A 559 0.77 3.48 -33.02
C ASN A 559 0.46 3.10 -31.56
N ILE A 560 1.28 3.60 -30.65
CA ILE A 560 0.94 3.71 -29.23
C ILE A 560 0.34 5.10 -29.07
N ILE A 561 -0.88 5.17 -28.53
CA ILE A 561 -1.69 6.38 -28.52
C ILE A 561 -2.11 6.65 -27.07
N VAL A 562 -1.99 7.91 -26.67
CA VAL A 562 -2.73 8.45 -25.53
C VAL A 562 -4.05 8.96 -26.07
N ASN A 563 -5.13 8.21 -25.85
CA ASN A 563 -6.46 8.58 -26.32
C ASN A 563 -6.93 9.86 -25.64
N THR A 564 -6.79 9.92 -24.32
CA THR A 564 -6.97 11.16 -23.55
C THR A 564 -5.96 11.22 -22.41
N ILE A 565 -5.58 12.43 -22.04
CA ILE A 565 -4.85 12.73 -20.82
C ILE A 565 -5.42 14.02 -20.23
N ASP A 566 -5.85 13.93 -18.98
CA ASP A 566 -6.43 15.00 -18.20
C ASP A 566 -5.56 15.24 -16.96
N ILE A 567 -5.20 16.50 -16.73
CA ILE A 567 -4.21 16.87 -15.72
C ILE A 567 -4.75 18.03 -14.89
N TRP A 568 -4.67 17.92 -13.57
CA TRP A 568 -5.04 18.97 -12.62
C TRP A 568 -3.90 19.22 -11.65
N ASN A 569 -3.63 20.48 -11.34
CA ASN A 569 -2.98 20.82 -10.09
C ASN A 569 -3.92 20.47 -8.95
N LEU A 570 -3.38 19.89 -7.90
CA LEU A 570 -4.12 19.62 -6.68
C LEU A 570 -3.82 20.70 -5.64
N ASN A 571 -4.84 21.11 -4.89
CA ASN A 571 -4.67 21.98 -3.73
C ASN A 571 -4.05 21.19 -2.56
N THR A 572 -3.45 21.92 -1.61
CA THR A 572 -2.94 21.31 -0.37
C THR A 572 -4.11 20.90 0.54
N ILE A 573 -3.94 19.81 1.29
CA ILE A 573 -4.93 19.36 2.30
C ILE A 573 -4.82 20.14 3.62
N TRP A 574 -3.78 20.96 3.76
CA TRP A 574 -3.48 21.73 4.97
C TRP A 574 -4.12 23.12 4.88
N ALA A 575 -4.79 23.53 5.97
CA ALA A 575 -5.47 24.81 6.10
C ALA A 575 -4.65 25.88 6.82
#